data_AF-J5U9S6-F1
#
_entry.id   AF-J5U9S6-F1
#
_cell.length_a   1.000
_cell.length_b   1.000
_cell.length_c   1.000
_cell.angle_alpha   90.00
_cell.angle_beta   90.00
_cell.angle_gamma   90.00
#
_symmetry.space_group_name_H-M   'P 1'
#
loop_
_entity.id
_entity.type
_entity.pdbx_description
1 polymer ?
#
loop_
_entity_poly.entity_id
_entity_poly.type
_entity_poly.pdbx_seq_one_letter_code
_entity_poly.pdbx_strand_id
1 'polypeptide(L)' 'MLSASSTMIVNGKKVALIGDKVSCPKEGHGVNAIIEGSPEWSSDGKAIAVDGCRSECGCQLISSAPDCVIG' A
#
# COMPACT_ATOMS: atom_id res chain seq x y z
N MET A 1 6.68 -5.98 1.99
CA MET A 1 6.22 -5.89 0.59
C MET A 1 6.90 -6.98 -0.20
N LEU A 2 6.16 -7.72 -1.03
CA LEU A 2 6.78 -8.73 -1.90
C LEU A 2 7.41 -8.05 -3.12
N SER A 3 6.73 -7.08 -3.75
CA SER A 3 7.26 -6.27 -4.85
C SER A 3 6.43 -5.01 -5.03
N ALA A 4 6.91 -3.86 -4.56
CA ALA A 4 6.30 -2.57 -4.87
C ALA A 4 6.77 -2.08 -6.24
N SER A 5 5.85 -2.01 -7.22
CA SER A 5 6.17 -1.51 -8.58
C SER A 5 6.37 0.01 -8.63
N SER A 6 6.04 0.74 -7.56
CA SER A 6 6.23 2.19 -7.51
C SER A 6 7.70 2.58 -7.47
N THR A 7 8.03 3.66 -8.16
CA THR A 7 9.29 4.40 -8.01
C THR A 7 9.29 5.37 -6.83
N MET A 8 8.11 5.64 -6.24
CA MET A 8 7.99 6.57 -5.13
C MET A 8 8.46 5.90 -3.82
N ILE A 9 9.39 6.57 -3.15
CA ILE A 9 9.96 6.14 -1.87
C ILE A 9 9.49 7.12 -0.80
N VAL A 10 8.71 6.64 0.17
CA VAL A 10 8.26 7.39 1.33
C VAL A 10 8.99 6.83 2.55
N ASN A 11 9.67 7.68 3.31
CA ASN A 11 10.45 7.26 4.50
C ASN A 11 11.46 6.14 4.20
N GLY A 12 12.11 6.18 3.03
CA GLY A 12 13.10 5.16 2.62
C GLY A 12 12.50 3.81 2.23
N LYS A 13 11.17 3.66 2.20
CA LYS A 13 10.47 2.45 1.75
C LYS A 13 9.66 2.75 0.48
N LYS A 14 9.66 1.82 -0.47
CA LYS A 14 8.81 1.93 -1.67
C LYS A 14 7.34 1.88 -1.29
N VAL A 15 6.52 2.74 -1.88
CA VAL A 15 5.06 2.70 -1.70
C VAL A 15 4.44 1.62 -2.58
N ALA A 16 3.37 0.99 -2.11
CA ALA A 16 2.61 0.03 -2.92
C ALA A 16 1.56 0.78 -3.74
N LEU A 17 1.15 0.22 -4.86
CA LEU A 17 0.12 0.77 -5.74
C LEU A 17 -1.10 -0.15 -5.76
N ILE A 18 -2.24 0.33 -6.26
CA ILE A 18 -3.36 -0.56 -6.58
C ILE A 18 -2.88 -1.67 -7.55
N GLY A 19 -3.23 -2.91 -7.23
CA GLY A 19 -2.83 -4.13 -7.92
C GLY A 19 -1.50 -4.74 -7.43
N ASP A 20 -0.79 -4.06 -6.54
CA ASP A 20 0.45 -4.56 -5.95
C ASP A 20 0.18 -5.70 -4.96
N LYS A 21 1.15 -6.62 -4.79
CA LYS A 21 0.98 -7.80 -3.94
C LYS A 21 1.58 -7.57 -2.56
N VAL A 22 0.72 -7.57 -1.56
CA VAL A 22 1.08 -7.46 -0.15
C VAL A 22 0.99 -8.80 0.56
N SER A 23 1.97 -9.10 1.40
CA SER A 23 1.90 -10.26 2.28
C SER A 23 1.22 -9.83 3.57
N CYS A 24 0.04 -10.39 3.82
CA CYS A 24 -0.69 -10.20 5.06
C CYS A 24 -0.18 -11.24 6.08
N PRO A 25 0.29 -10.82 7.26
CA PRO A 25 0.77 -11.76 8.30
C PRO A 25 -0.36 -12.54 8.97
N LYS A 26 -1.63 -12.25 8.62
CA LYS A 26 -2.80 -12.94 9.17
C LYS A 26 -2.90 -14.34 8.59
N GLU A 27 -3.03 -15.34 9.48
CA GLU A 27 -3.22 -16.74 9.08
C GLU A 27 -4.45 -16.88 8.17
N GLY A 28 -4.27 -17.56 7.04
CA GLY A 28 -5.30 -17.74 6.01
C GLY A 28 -5.39 -16.63 4.95
N HIS A 29 -4.76 -15.47 5.14
CA HIS A 29 -4.77 -14.40 4.13
C HIS A 29 -3.62 -14.53 3.13
N GLY A 30 -2.38 -14.75 3.58
CA GLY A 30 -1.22 -14.89 2.70
C GLY A 30 -0.94 -13.66 1.83
N VAL A 31 -0.64 -13.85 0.55
CA VAL A 31 -0.34 -12.76 -0.39
C VAL A 31 -1.62 -12.30 -1.09
N ASN A 32 -1.91 -11.01 -1.01
CA ASN A 32 -3.15 -10.40 -1.49
C ASN A 32 -2.84 -9.18 -2.36
N ALA A 33 -3.68 -8.92 -3.35
CA ALA A 33 -3.59 -7.71 -4.16
C ALA A 33 -4.21 -6.52 -3.41
N ILE A 34 -3.67 -5.32 -3.62
CA ILE A 34 -4.30 -4.10 -3.14
C ILE A 34 -5.40 -3.69 -4.12
N ILE A 35 -6.62 -3.50 -3.62
CA ILE A 35 -7.77 -3.10 -4.44
C ILE A 35 -8.20 -1.66 -4.20
N GLU A 36 -7.69 -1.04 -3.14
CA GLU A 36 -8.05 0.31 -2.72
C GLU A 36 -6.79 1.19 -2.62
N GLY A 37 -6.91 2.47 -3.00
CA GLY A 37 -5.80 3.41 -3.01
C GLY A 37 -6.27 4.84 -2.77
N SER A 38 -5.32 5.73 -2.53
CA SER A 38 -5.57 7.15 -2.37
C SER A 38 -5.96 7.82 -3.69
N PRO A 39 -7.03 8.62 -3.72
CA PRO A 39 -7.36 9.43 -4.89
C PRO A 39 -6.43 10.65 -5.03
N GLU A 40 -5.88 11.16 -3.93
CA GLU A 40 -4.99 12.32 -3.95
C GLU A 40 -3.55 11.98 -4.35
N TRP A 41 -3.17 10.71 -4.20
CA TRP A 41 -1.81 10.24 -4.42
C TRP A 41 -1.82 9.15 -5.48
N SER A 42 -1.30 9.47 -6.66
CA SER A 42 -1.15 8.53 -7.77
C SER A 42 0.29 8.52 -8.27
N SER A 43 0.82 7.34 -8.58
CA SER A 43 2.15 7.16 -9.14
C SER A 43 2.09 6.14 -10.27
N ASP A 44 2.83 6.42 -11.35
CA ASP A 44 2.86 5.58 -12.56
C ASP A 44 1.46 5.32 -13.17
N GLY A 45 0.54 6.29 -13.04
CA GLY A 45 -0.84 6.16 -13.50
C GLY A 45 -1.74 5.25 -12.63
N LYS A 46 -1.25 4.77 -11.49
CA LYS A 46 -2.01 3.99 -10.51
C LYS A 46 -2.13 4.74 -9.19
N ALA A 47 -3.26 4.60 -8.51
CA ALA A 47 -3.40 5.17 -7.17
C ALA A 47 -2.44 4.47 -6.19
N ILE A 48 -1.86 5.26 -5.29
CA ILE A 48 -0.94 4.79 -4.25
C ILE A 48 -1.76 4.21 -3.11
N ALA A 49 -1.38 3.03 -2.66
CA ALA A 49 -1.93 2.42 -1.47
C ALA A 49 -1.30 3.09 -0.23
N VAL A 50 -2.13 3.77 0.55
CA VAL A 50 -1.70 4.47 1.77
C VAL A 50 -2.19 3.74 3.02
N ASP A 51 -1.83 4.29 4.18
CA ASP A 51 -2.38 3.85 5.45
C ASP A 51 -3.92 3.87 5.43
N GLY A 52 -4.54 2.79 5.90
CA GLY A 52 -5.99 2.64 5.93
C GLY A 52 -6.63 2.10 4.64
N CYS A 53 -5.90 2.02 3.52
CA CYS A 53 -6.41 1.41 2.29
C CYS A 53 -6.69 -0.09 2.46
N ARG A 54 -7.71 -0.62 1.78
CA ARG A 54 -8.05 -2.04 1.82
C ARG A 54 -7.33 -2.89 0.77
N SER A 55 -6.88 -4.04 1.22
CA SER A 55 -6.42 -5.15 0.39
C SER A 55 -7.60 -6.04 -0.01
N GLU A 56 -7.40 -6.93 -1.00
CA GLU A 56 -8.40 -7.92 -1.42
C GLU A 56 -8.92 -8.79 -0.27
N CYS A 57 -8.07 -9.09 0.72
CA CYS A 57 -8.47 -9.83 1.91
C CYS A 57 -9.22 -8.99 2.97
N GLY A 58 -9.51 -7.72 2.71
CA GLY A 58 -10.17 -6.81 3.64
C GLY A 58 -9.28 -6.25 4.76
N CYS A 59 -7.99 -6.62 4.80
CA CYS A 59 -7.05 -5.98 5.71
C CYS A 59 -6.72 -4.56 5.27
N GLN A 60 -6.62 -3.67 6.25
CA GLN A 60 -6.10 -2.33 6.05
C GLN A 60 -4.58 -2.38 6.00
N LEU A 61 -4.02 -1.69 5.01
CA LEU A 61 -2.60 -1.46 4.95
C LEU A 61 -2.21 -0.50 6.07
N ILE A 62 -1.20 -0.88 6.83
CA ILE A 62 -0.59 -0.01 7.82
C ILE A 62 0.70 0.46 7.20
N SER A 63 0.76 1.75 6.86
CA SER A 63 2.01 2.30 6.36
C SER A 63 2.96 2.45 7.55
N SER A 64 4.18 1.95 7.43
CA SER A 64 5.20 2.10 8.47
C SER A 64 5.74 3.54 8.60
N ALA A 65 5.12 4.49 7.91
CA ALA A 65 5.31 5.93 8.10
C ALA A 65 4.16 6.44 8.99
N PRO A 66 4.28 6.40 10.32
CA PRO A 66 3.31 7.00 11.24
C PRO A 66 3.32 8.54 11.18
N ASP A 67 4.17 9.14 10.35
CA ASP A 67 4.32 10.57 10.21
C ASP A 67 4.24 10.95 8.72
N CYS A 68 3.01 11.01 8.22
CA CYS A 68 2.66 11.99 7.21
C CYS A 68 1.66 12.91 7.90
N VAL A 69 2.09 13.55 8.99
CA VAL A 69 1.33 14.65 9.56
C VAL A 69 1.43 15.75 8.51
N ILE A 70 0.31 16.04 7.87
CA ILE A 70 0.18 17.22 7.02
C ILE A 70 0.38 18.41 7.96
N GLY A 71 1.57 18.98 7.94
CA GLY A 71 1.93 20.23 8.60
C GLY A 71 2.01 21.34 7.58
#